data_AF-A0A3Q3WRQ4-F1
#
_entry.id   AF-A0A3Q3WRQ4-F1
#
_cell.length_a   1.000
_cell.length_b   1.000
_cell.length_c   1.000
_cell.angle_alpha   90.00
_cell.angle_beta   90.00
_cell.angle_gamma   90.00
#
_symmetry.space_group_name_H-M   'P 1'
#
loop_
_entity.id
_entity.type
_entity.pdbx_description
1 polymer ?
#
loop_
_entity_poly.entity_id
_entity_poly.type
_entity_poly.pdbx_seq_one_letter_code
_entity_poly.pdbx_strand_id
1 'polypeptide(L)'
;MCPDYNDLTLDPNTANPYLSLDGRREVTTRSEPLHYPDHPSRFTSWAQVLCRAGMAGRCYWEVEWGGTGGVSIGVCYKNMNRSGGGSDCKLGHNNKSWSLDCSYSACSFQHNKESVAIATPCCSRIGVYLDFRAGTLCFYNVSDVMVLQHKVKTTFSQPVYPGFWVGLGSSLKLCSL
;
A
#
# COMPACT_ATOMS: atom_id res chain seq x y z
N MET A 1 -11.65 7.55 -13.22
CA MET A 1 -12.37 8.17 -12.10
C MET A 1 -11.81 7.60 -10.80
N CYS A 2 -11.81 8.36 -9.71
CA CYS A 2 -11.48 7.83 -8.39
C CYS A 2 -12.74 7.22 -7.78
N PRO A 3 -12.66 6.10 -7.05
CA PRO A 3 -13.78 5.66 -6.23
C PRO A 3 -14.04 6.70 -5.13
N ASP A 4 -15.28 6.78 -4.66
CA ASP A 4 -15.55 7.50 -3.43
C ASP A 4 -14.76 6.85 -2.30
N TYR A 5 -14.41 7.67 -1.31
CA TYR A 5 -13.57 7.24 -0.21
C TYR A 5 -14.12 5.97 0.48
N ASN A 6 -15.45 5.90 0.64
CA ASN A 6 -16.14 4.77 1.25
C ASN A 6 -16.28 3.53 0.35
N ASP A 7 -15.89 3.63 -0.92
CA ASP A 7 -15.90 2.51 -1.86
C ASP A 7 -14.53 1.84 -2.00
N LEU A 8 -13.49 2.40 -1.38
CA LEU A 8 -12.17 1.79 -1.41
C LEU A 8 -12.17 0.49 -0.60
N THR A 9 -11.93 -0.62 -1.30
CA THR A 9 -11.98 -1.97 -0.72
C THR A 9 -10.82 -2.82 -1.20
N LEU A 10 -10.33 -3.66 -0.30
CA LEU A 10 -9.29 -4.66 -0.54
C LEU A 10 -9.83 -5.76 -1.46
N ASP A 11 -8.99 -6.24 -2.38
CA ASP A 11 -9.30 -7.31 -3.32
C ASP A 11 -8.80 -8.67 -2.80
N PRO A 12 -9.70 -9.58 -2.37
CA PRO A 12 -9.33 -10.92 -1.91
C PRO A 12 -8.60 -11.76 -2.95
N ASN A 13 -8.75 -11.45 -4.25
CA ASN A 13 -8.05 -12.15 -5.33
C ASN A 13 -6.57 -11.77 -5.45
N THR A 14 -6.15 -10.70 -4.75
CA THR A 14 -4.75 -10.26 -4.70
C THR A 14 -4.08 -10.64 -3.39
N ALA A 15 -4.86 -10.82 -2.32
CA ALA A 15 -4.36 -11.08 -0.97
C ALA A 15 -3.47 -12.32 -0.91
N ASN A 16 -2.28 -12.15 -0.35
CA ASN A 16 -1.40 -13.25 -0.01
C ASN A 16 -2.05 -14.20 1.02
N PRO A 17 -1.81 -15.52 0.96
CA PRO A 17 -2.38 -16.48 1.90
C PRO A 17 -2.15 -16.17 3.38
N TYR A 18 -1.08 -15.48 3.75
CA TYR A 18 -0.82 -15.12 5.15
C TYR A 18 -1.58 -13.85 5.60
N LEU A 19 -2.41 -13.26 4.75
CA LEU A 19 -3.23 -12.10 5.07
C LEU A 19 -4.70 -12.50 5.27
N SER A 20 -5.26 -12.17 6.43
CA SER A 20 -6.69 -12.29 6.70
C SER A 20 -7.38 -10.97 6.45
N LEU A 21 -8.43 -10.97 5.64
CA LEU A 21 -9.23 -9.77 5.38
C LEU A 21 -10.49 -9.77 6.26
N ASP A 22 -10.80 -8.62 6.85
CA ASP A 22 -12.07 -8.38 7.54
C ASP A 22 -12.84 -7.24 6.86
N GLY A 23 -14.10 -7.51 6.51
CA GLY A 23 -14.98 -6.57 5.81
C GLY A 23 -14.44 -5.95 4.51
N ARG A 24 -13.35 -6.51 3.94
CA ARG A 24 -12.55 -5.92 2.83
C ARG A 24 -12.03 -4.50 3.12
N ARG A 25 -11.98 -4.10 4.39
CA ARG A 25 -11.50 -2.79 4.84
C ARG A 25 -10.30 -2.94 5.76
N GLU A 26 -10.16 -4.09 6.41
CA GLU A 26 -9.07 -4.38 7.33
C GLU A 26 -8.32 -5.64 6.90
N VAL A 27 -7.03 -5.66 7.20
CA VAL A 27 -6.13 -6.77 6.93
C VAL A 27 -5.19 -6.99 8.11
N THR A 28 -5.02 -8.25 8.49
CA THR A 28 -4.07 -8.69 9.53
C THR A 28 -3.18 -9.79 9.01
N THR A 29 -1.94 -9.86 9.50
CA THR A 29 -1.03 -10.97 9.22
C THR A 29 -1.29 -12.16 10.13
N ARG A 30 -1.09 -13.36 9.58
CA ARG A 30 -1.18 -14.65 10.28
C ARG A 30 0.13 -15.43 10.16
N SER A 31 0.37 -16.33 11.10
CA SER A 31 1.47 -17.31 11.04
C SER A 31 1.19 -18.48 10.09
N GLU A 32 -0.09 -18.79 9.87
CA GLU A 32 -0.55 -19.89 9.02
C GLU A 32 -1.28 -19.37 7.77
N PRO A 33 -1.08 -20.00 6.61
CA PRO A 33 -1.71 -19.57 5.37
C PRO A 33 -3.21 -19.92 5.38
N LEU A 34 -4.02 -19.01 4.87
CA LEU A 34 -5.42 -19.21 4.54
C LEU A 34 -5.58 -19.92 3.20
N HIS A 35 -6.70 -20.63 3.06
CA HIS A 35 -7.08 -21.23 1.79
C HIS A 35 -7.83 -20.21 0.92
N TYR A 36 -7.10 -19.52 0.06
CA TYR A 36 -7.70 -18.72 -1.01
C TYR A 36 -7.65 -19.47 -2.35
N PRO A 37 -8.66 -19.31 -3.23
CA PRO A 37 -8.61 -19.89 -4.58
C PRO A 37 -7.40 -19.39 -5.37
N ASP A 38 -6.85 -20.24 -6.24
CA ASP A 38 -5.78 -19.82 -7.15
C ASP A 38 -6.26 -18.69 -8.05
N HIS A 39 -5.42 -17.66 -8.19
CA HIS A 39 -5.74 -16.51 -9.02
C HIS A 39 -4.46 -15.84 -9.54
N PRO A 40 -4.37 -15.49 -10.83
CA PRO A 40 -3.15 -14.91 -11.42
C PRO A 40 -2.75 -13.55 -10.82
N SER A 41 -3.68 -12.86 -10.15
CA SER A 41 -3.39 -11.59 -9.47
C SER A 41 -2.93 -11.76 -8.01
N ARG A 42 -2.90 -12.99 -7.49
CA ARG A 42 -2.58 -13.28 -6.08
C ARG A 42 -1.10 -13.10 -5.81
N PHE A 43 -0.77 -12.36 -4.75
CA PHE A 43 0.59 -12.32 -4.27
C PHE A 43 0.98 -13.64 -3.60
N THR A 44 2.03 -14.29 -4.06
CA THR A 44 2.46 -15.59 -3.50
C THR A 44 3.65 -15.47 -2.56
N SER A 45 4.49 -14.44 -2.73
CA SER A 45 5.80 -14.35 -2.04
C SER A 45 5.84 -13.35 -0.90
N TRP A 46 5.15 -12.21 -1.04
CA TRP A 46 5.10 -11.17 -0.01
C TRP A 46 3.68 -11.06 0.53
N ALA A 47 3.55 -10.81 1.84
CA ALA A 47 2.29 -10.56 2.54
C ALA A 47 1.66 -9.23 2.08
N GLN A 48 1.17 -9.22 0.84
CA GLN A 48 0.65 -8.03 0.15
C GLN A 48 -0.79 -8.23 -0.30
N VAL A 49 -1.50 -7.12 -0.42
CA VAL A 49 -2.86 -7.03 -0.96
C VAL A 49 -3.03 -5.70 -1.69
N LEU A 50 -3.85 -5.67 -2.73
CA LEU A 50 -4.25 -4.45 -3.43
C LEU A 50 -5.71 -4.09 -3.14
N CYS A 51 -6.05 -2.83 -3.34
CA CYS A 51 -7.43 -2.42 -3.54
C CYS A 51 -7.96 -2.87 -4.91
N ARG A 52 -9.28 -3.07 -4.98
CA ARG A 52 -9.96 -3.55 -6.20
C ARG A 52 -9.96 -2.53 -7.34
N ALA A 53 -10.17 -1.25 -7.00
CA ALA A 53 -10.28 -0.17 -7.98
C ALA A 53 -8.90 0.44 -8.28
N GLY A 54 -8.60 0.57 -9.58
CA GLY A 54 -7.46 1.36 -10.05
C GLY A 54 -7.83 2.85 -10.12
N MET A 55 -6.86 3.70 -9.83
CA MET A 55 -7.01 5.15 -9.74
C MET A 55 -6.25 5.83 -10.88
N ALA A 56 -6.93 6.79 -11.53
CA ALA A 56 -6.37 7.61 -12.59
C ALA A 56 -6.85 9.08 -12.53
N GLY A 57 -7.24 9.54 -11.33
CA GLY A 57 -7.75 10.89 -11.08
C GLY A 57 -7.00 11.59 -9.94
N ARG A 58 -7.68 12.55 -9.30
CA ARG A 58 -7.26 13.13 -8.02
C ARG A 58 -7.96 12.39 -6.89
N CYS A 59 -7.22 11.61 -6.12
CA CYS A 59 -7.77 10.79 -5.06
C CYS A 59 -7.01 11.05 -3.76
N TYR A 60 -7.72 10.93 -2.64
CA TYR A 60 -7.16 10.93 -1.31
C TYR A 60 -7.72 9.74 -0.53
N TRP A 61 -6.88 9.03 0.20
CA TRP A 61 -7.33 8.01 1.15
C TRP A 61 -6.43 7.95 2.37
N GLU A 62 -6.96 7.42 3.46
CA GLU A 62 -6.24 7.24 4.72
C GLU A 62 -6.24 5.77 5.13
N VAL A 63 -5.14 5.36 5.74
CA VAL A 63 -5.01 4.05 6.37
C VAL A 63 -4.50 4.22 7.78
N GLU A 64 -5.04 3.40 8.67
CA GLU A 64 -4.54 3.24 10.03
C GLU A 64 -3.86 1.89 10.15
N TRP A 65 -2.71 1.84 10.80
CA TRP A 65 -1.92 0.63 10.97
C TRP A 65 -1.39 0.54 12.41
N GLY A 66 -1.11 -0.69 12.83
CA GLY A 66 -0.53 -0.97 14.13
C GLY A 66 0.22 -2.30 14.16
N GLY A 67 0.81 -2.60 15.32
CA GLY A 67 1.61 -3.80 15.53
C GLY A 67 3.10 -3.59 15.25
N THR A 68 3.89 -4.65 15.40
CA THR A 68 5.36 -4.52 15.54
C THR A 68 6.15 -4.80 14.25
N GLY A 69 5.52 -5.41 13.25
CA GLY A 69 6.16 -5.79 11.99
C GLY A 69 6.22 -4.67 10.95
N GLY A 70 5.48 -3.57 11.16
CA GLY A 70 5.39 -2.45 10.22
C GLY A 70 4.51 -2.75 9.00
N VAL A 71 4.39 -1.76 8.12
CA VAL A 71 3.60 -1.84 6.88
C VAL A 71 4.31 -1.11 5.74
N SER A 72 4.03 -1.48 4.50
CA SER A 72 4.32 -0.62 3.33
C SER A 72 3.01 -0.16 2.75
N ILE A 73 2.87 1.15 2.55
CA ILE A 73 1.66 1.78 2.04
C ILE A 73 2.02 2.44 0.71
N GLY A 74 1.35 2.07 -0.36
CA GLY A 74 1.76 2.55 -1.67
C GLY A 74 0.76 2.35 -2.78
N VAL A 75 1.25 2.51 -3.99
CA VAL A 75 0.50 2.25 -5.22
C VAL A 75 1.35 1.47 -6.21
N CYS A 76 0.71 0.64 -7.04
CA CYS A 76 1.39 -0.08 -8.10
C CYS A 76 0.59 -0.15 -9.39
N TYR A 77 1.28 -0.39 -10.50
CA TYR A 77 0.62 -0.76 -11.74
C TYR A 77 0.03 -2.17 -11.67
N LYS A 78 -1.04 -2.38 -12.45
CA LYS A 78 -1.71 -3.69 -12.56
C LYS A 78 -0.77 -4.81 -13.00
N ASN A 79 0.22 -4.49 -13.82
CA ASN A 79 1.21 -5.41 -14.36
C ASN A 79 2.50 -5.52 -13.50
N MET A 80 2.47 -5.03 -12.24
CA MET A 80 3.49 -5.37 -11.27
C MET A 80 3.45 -6.89 -11.02
N ASN A 81 4.62 -7.51 -10.89
CA ASN A 81 4.71 -8.94 -10.69
C ASN A 81 4.05 -9.36 -9.37
N ARG A 82 3.45 -10.55 -9.33
CA ARG A 82 2.71 -11.07 -8.16
C ARG A 82 3.42 -12.23 -7.47
N SER A 83 4.36 -12.87 -8.16
CA SER A 83 5.05 -14.06 -7.69
C SER A 83 6.56 -13.98 -7.88
N GLY A 84 7.27 -14.96 -7.32
CA GLY A 84 8.73 -15.04 -7.30
C GLY A 84 9.33 -14.44 -6.03
N GLY A 85 10.42 -15.01 -5.52
CA GLY A 85 11.05 -14.57 -4.25
C GLY A 85 11.86 -13.27 -4.34
N GLY A 86 11.84 -12.58 -5.47
CA GLY A 86 12.65 -11.38 -5.72
C GLY A 86 11.97 -10.08 -5.30
N SER A 87 12.71 -8.98 -5.47
CA SER A 87 12.23 -7.61 -5.27
C SER A 87 11.17 -7.18 -6.29
N ASP A 88 11.10 -7.82 -7.46
CA ASP A 88 10.24 -7.41 -8.56
C ASP A 88 8.73 -7.53 -8.26
N CYS A 89 8.35 -8.33 -7.26
CA CYS A 89 6.98 -8.45 -6.78
C CYS A 89 6.74 -7.77 -5.41
N LYS A 90 7.78 -7.16 -4.81
CA LYS A 90 7.68 -6.40 -3.56
C LYS A 90 7.34 -4.94 -3.88
N LEU A 91 6.31 -4.40 -3.22
CA LEU A 91 5.87 -3.02 -3.38
C LEU A 91 7.02 -2.05 -3.09
N GLY A 92 7.23 -1.05 -3.96
CA GLY A 92 8.30 -0.05 -3.86
C GLY A 92 9.67 -0.53 -4.37
N HIS A 93 9.91 -1.83 -4.51
CA HIS A 93 11.22 -2.37 -4.89
C HIS A 93 11.34 -2.69 -6.40
N ASN A 94 10.53 -2.04 -7.22
CA ASN A 94 10.53 -2.17 -8.68
C ASN A 94 10.09 -0.84 -9.33
N ASN A 95 10.27 -0.72 -10.65
CA ASN A 95 9.90 0.48 -11.41
C ASN A 95 8.38 0.62 -11.68
N LYS A 96 7.54 -0.27 -11.15
CA LYS A 96 6.07 -0.30 -11.33
C LYS A 96 5.32 0.03 -10.05
N SER A 97 6.02 0.43 -8.99
CA SER A 97 5.41 0.73 -7.70
C SER A 97 6.19 1.76 -6.89
N TRP A 98 5.47 2.40 -5.98
CA TRP A 98 5.96 3.40 -5.04
C TRP A 98 5.35 3.10 -3.69
N SER A 99 6.14 3.10 -2.61
CA SER A 99 5.62 2.92 -1.25
C SER A 99 6.31 3.81 -0.24
N LEU A 100 5.59 4.09 0.84
CA LEU A 100 6.14 4.51 2.11
C LEU A 100 6.17 3.28 3.02
N ASP A 101 7.36 2.86 3.43
CA ASP A 101 7.56 1.83 4.44
C ASP A 101 7.51 2.50 5.82
N CYS A 102 6.66 1.97 6.70
CA CYS A 102 6.33 2.53 8.00
C CYS A 102 6.62 1.51 9.10
N SER A 103 7.39 1.92 10.10
CA SER A 103 7.47 1.27 11.40
C SER A 103 7.48 2.34 12.49
N TYR A 104 7.37 1.94 13.77
CA TYR A 104 7.46 2.89 14.87
C TYR A 104 8.85 3.51 15.05
N SER A 105 9.89 2.93 14.42
CA SER A 105 11.28 3.39 14.54
C SER A 105 11.85 4.01 13.27
N ALA A 106 11.25 3.72 12.11
CA ALA A 106 11.76 4.17 10.82
C ALA A 106 10.64 4.41 9.81
N CYS A 107 10.92 5.30 8.87
CA CYS A 107 10.01 5.68 7.81
C CYS A 107 10.87 5.91 6.55
N SER A 108 10.56 5.23 5.44
CA SER A 108 11.35 5.37 4.21
C SER A 108 10.47 5.27 2.98
N PHE A 109 10.68 6.15 2.02
CA PHE A 109 10.08 6.03 0.70
C PHE A 109 10.90 5.07 -0.17
N GLN A 110 10.20 4.19 -0.91
CA GLN A 110 10.80 3.21 -1.79
C GLN A 110 10.27 3.37 -3.22
N HIS A 111 11.18 3.34 -4.19
CA HIS A 111 10.86 3.19 -5.60
C HIS A 111 12.03 2.58 -6.35
N ASN A 112 11.79 1.59 -7.23
CA ASN A 112 12.83 1.07 -8.12
C ASN A 112 14.13 0.64 -7.41
N LYS A 113 14.01 0.05 -6.22
CA LYS A 113 15.13 -0.39 -5.35
C LYS A 113 15.96 0.78 -4.77
N GLU A 114 15.53 2.01 -4.97
CA GLU A 114 16.05 3.18 -4.27
C GLU A 114 15.21 3.46 -3.03
N SER A 115 15.91 3.86 -1.96
CA SER A 115 15.31 4.19 -0.67
C SER A 115 15.67 5.62 -0.29
N VAL A 116 14.66 6.38 0.17
CA VAL A 116 14.83 7.70 0.74
C VAL A 116 14.35 7.66 2.19
N ALA A 117 15.27 7.77 3.13
CA ALA A 117 14.94 7.85 4.55
C ALA A 117 14.15 9.12 4.84
N ILE A 118 13.06 9.00 5.59
CA ILE A 118 12.26 10.12 6.08
C ILE A 118 12.72 10.42 7.51
N ALA A 119 13.02 11.68 7.78
CA ALA A 119 13.60 12.10 9.05
C ALA A 119 12.67 11.86 10.25
N THR A 120 11.36 11.99 10.02
CA THR A 120 10.34 11.73 11.04
C THR A 120 9.78 10.32 10.89
N PRO A 121 9.63 9.57 11.99
CA PRO A 121 8.90 8.31 11.98
C PRO A 121 7.46 8.50 11.48
N CYS A 122 6.93 7.46 10.88
CA CYS A 122 5.56 7.40 10.41
C CYS A 122 4.61 7.30 11.63
N CYS A 123 3.48 8.01 11.61
CA CYS A 123 2.42 7.85 12.61
C CYS A 123 1.55 6.62 12.29
N SER A 124 0.68 6.21 13.21
CA SER A 124 -0.26 5.09 12.98
C SER A 124 -1.24 5.36 11.85
N ARG A 125 -1.49 6.63 11.49
CA ARG A 125 -2.36 7.00 10.37
C ARG A 125 -1.60 7.73 9.28
N ILE A 126 -1.72 7.20 8.07
CA ILE A 126 -1.06 7.72 6.87
C ILE A 126 -2.11 8.11 5.83
N GLY A 127 -2.04 9.37 5.41
CA GLY A 127 -2.80 9.89 4.29
C GLY A 127 -2.02 9.76 3.00
N VAL A 128 -2.68 9.35 1.91
CA VAL A 128 -2.08 9.26 0.58
C VAL A 128 -2.89 10.10 -0.38
N TYR A 129 -2.21 11.04 -1.03
CA TYR A 129 -2.80 11.87 -2.08
C TYR A 129 -2.18 11.53 -3.42
N LEU A 130 -3.03 11.27 -4.41
CA LEU A 130 -2.67 11.02 -5.80
C LEU A 130 -3.27 12.12 -6.66
N ASP A 131 -2.45 12.79 -7.48
CA ASP A 131 -2.90 13.49 -8.68
C ASP A 131 -2.28 12.79 -9.90
N PHE A 132 -3.07 11.91 -10.52
CA PHE A 132 -2.61 11.10 -11.64
C PHE A 132 -2.16 11.97 -12.83
N ARG A 133 -2.95 12.99 -13.19
CA ARG A 133 -2.68 13.83 -14.36
C ARG A 133 -1.51 14.77 -14.13
N ALA A 134 -1.39 15.32 -12.92
CA ALA A 134 -0.26 16.18 -12.55
C ALA A 134 0.98 15.38 -12.13
N GLY A 135 0.91 14.04 -12.16
CA GLY A 135 2.03 13.17 -11.88
C GLY A 135 2.55 13.28 -10.45
N THR A 136 1.65 13.42 -9.47
CA THR A 136 2.02 13.70 -8.07
C THR A 136 1.49 12.61 -7.17
N LEU A 137 2.36 12.08 -6.29
CA LEU A 137 1.99 11.20 -5.20
C LEU A 137 2.61 11.74 -3.91
N CYS A 138 1.78 11.98 -2.91
CA CYS A 138 2.18 12.49 -1.61
C CYS A 138 1.75 11.53 -0.50
N PHE A 139 2.60 11.43 0.52
CA PHE A 139 2.32 10.71 1.75
C PHE A 139 2.36 11.67 2.92
N TYR A 140 1.41 11.52 3.85
CA TYR A 140 1.25 12.39 5.01
C TYR A 140 1.16 11.56 6.28
N ASN A 141 1.77 12.04 7.36
CA ASN A 141 1.35 11.66 8.69
C ASN A 141 0.07 12.44 9.01
N VAL A 142 -0.93 11.74 9.54
CA VAL A 142 -2.23 12.33 9.89
C VAL A 142 -2.47 12.14 11.39
N SER A 143 -2.61 13.25 12.10
CA SER A 143 -3.09 13.32 13.49
C SER A 143 -4.11 14.47 13.57
N ASP A 144 -3.98 15.37 14.54
CA ASP A 144 -4.72 16.64 14.57
C ASP A 144 -4.32 17.56 13.41
N VAL A 145 -3.13 17.34 12.83
CA VAL A 145 -2.60 18.05 11.68
C VAL A 145 -2.07 17.08 10.63
N MET A 146 -2.07 17.50 9.36
CA MET A 146 -1.46 16.75 8.27
C MET A 146 -0.04 17.22 8.00
N VAL A 147 0.95 16.34 8.14
CA VAL A 147 2.37 16.64 7.90
C VAL A 147 2.87 15.85 6.71
N LEU A 148 3.28 16.54 5.65
CA LEU A 148 3.85 15.91 4.46
C LEU A 148 5.14 15.15 4.83
N GLN A 149 5.14 13.84 4.59
CA GLN A 149 6.31 12.97 4.79
C GLN A 149 7.15 12.87 3.52
N HIS A 150 6.49 12.64 2.38
CA HIS A 150 7.19 12.51 1.11
C HIS A 150 6.29 12.94 -0.05
N LYS A 151 6.92 13.49 -1.09
CA LYS A 151 6.28 13.84 -2.36
C LYS A 151 7.17 13.37 -3.49
N VAL A 152 6.60 12.58 -4.39
CA VAL A 152 7.24 12.21 -5.64
C VAL A 152 6.51 12.85 -6.83
N LYS A 153 7.31 13.28 -7.80
CA LYS A 153 6.85 13.70 -9.13
C LYS A 153 7.25 12.64 -10.14
N THR A 154 6.27 12.11 -10.86
CA THR A 154 6.48 11.05 -11.86
C THR A 154 5.42 11.12 -12.95
N THR A 155 5.64 10.45 -14.08
CA THR A 155 4.63 10.30 -15.12
C THR A 155 3.99 8.92 -15.03
N PHE A 156 2.74 8.86 -14.58
CA PHE A 156 2.02 7.60 -14.53
C PHE A 156 1.60 7.16 -15.93
N SER A 157 1.99 5.96 -16.34
CA SER A 157 1.70 5.42 -17.68
C SER A 157 0.37 4.67 -17.75
N GLN A 158 -0.16 4.25 -16.61
CA GLN A 158 -1.42 3.51 -16.50
C GLN A 158 -2.03 3.71 -15.10
N PRO A 159 -3.33 3.43 -14.91
CA PRO A 159 -3.96 3.51 -13.60
C PRO A 159 -3.17 2.74 -12.53
N VAL A 160 -3.08 3.35 -11.35
CA VAL A 160 -2.37 2.80 -10.20
C VAL A 160 -3.34 2.25 -9.17
N TYR A 161 -2.98 1.17 -8.52
CA TYR A 161 -3.80 0.48 -7.53
C TYR A 161 -3.17 0.68 -6.16
N PRO A 162 -3.90 1.20 -5.16
CA PRO A 162 -3.44 1.20 -3.78
C PRO A 162 -3.07 -0.22 -3.37
N GLY A 163 -1.95 -0.35 -2.68
CA GLY A 163 -1.37 -1.62 -2.29
C GLY A 163 -0.69 -1.51 -0.94
N PHE A 164 -0.72 -2.63 -0.23
CA PHE A 164 -0.25 -2.72 1.14
C PHE A 164 0.58 -3.97 1.33
N TRP A 165 1.75 -3.84 1.94
CA TRP A 165 2.43 -4.95 2.61
C TRP A 165 2.16 -4.84 4.10
N VAL A 166 1.88 -5.95 4.76
CA VAL A 166 1.63 -5.99 6.21
C VAL A 166 2.63 -6.95 6.84
N GLY A 167 3.48 -6.44 7.73
CA GLY A 167 4.48 -7.22 8.44
C GLY A 167 3.84 -8.15 9.47
N LEU A 168 4.55 -9.20 9.87
CA LEU A 168 4.06 -10.17 10.85
C LEU A 168 3.66 -9.48 12.17
N GLY A 169 2.50 -9.85 12.71
CA GLY A 169 1.98 -9.26 13.95
C GLY A 169 1.48 -7.81 13.78
N SER A 170 1.17 -7.41 12.54
CA SER A 170 0.67 -6.06 12.22
C SER A 170 -0.72 -6.13 11.60
N SER A 171 -1.41 -4.99 11.65
CA SER A 171 -2.71 -4.78 11.02
C SER A 171 -2.71 -3.49 10.21
N LEU A 172 -3.59 -3.42 9.22
CA LEU A 172 -3.88 -2.21 8.46
C LEU A 172 -5.37 -2.14 8.16
N LYS A 173 -5.95 -0.94 8.31
CA LYS A 173 -7.35 -0.64 8.06
C LYS A 173 -7.47 0.58 7.17
N LEU A 174 -8.28 0.47 6.12
CA LEU A 174 -8.76 1.60 5.35
C LEU A 174 -9.73 2.39 6.24
N CYS A 175 -9.42 3.65 6.54
CA CYS A 175 -10.29 4.47 7.39
C CYS A 175 -11.66 4.70 6.70
N SER A 176 -12.66 5.19 7.45
CA SER A 176 -13.88 5.81 6.92
C SER A 176 -13.75 7.32 7.13
N LEU A 177 -13.86 8.14 6.08
CA LEU A 177 -13.91 9.61 6.15
C LEU A 177 -15.35 10.07 5.93
#